data_AF-A0A4R9QUS4-F1
#
_entry.id   AF-A0A4R9QUS4-F1
#
_cell.length_a   1.000
_cell.length_b   1.000
_cell.length_c   1.000
_cell.angle_alpha   90.00
_cell.angle_beta   90.00
_cell.angle_gamma   90.00
#
_symmetry.space_group_name_H-M   'P 1'
#
loop_
_entity.id
_entity.type
_entity.pdbx_description
1 polymer ?
#
loop_
_entity_poly.entity_id
_entity_poly.type
_entity_poly.pdbx_seq_one_letter_code
_entity_poly.pdbx_strand_id
1 'polypeptide(L)'
;MQPEVLTDYALRLRERGYICLPLRAGGKHLDLAAMEYDPLHLQTLRKDLKELAFTSITFQLAQKPPDSGDIARWFRGFAGNVGILGGFSNLMILDFDDDAGYRAWQADHKAIASGTPLAKSPSGFHVYLRAREPMVSSSLHFGLRRVGHVKALGGYVVGCPSVLRDGSSYSWLENQSPFDIEPQLVDDLGSLSLRPVSLLKHHYDRLLKRGFFERQ
;
A
#
# COMPACT_ATOMS: atom_id res chain seq x y z
N MET A 1 -19.79 -7.60 0.85
CA MET A 1 -19.88 -7.66 -0.62
C MET A 1 -19.96 -9.13 -1.02
N GLN A 2 -20.77 -9.47 -2.03
CA GLN A 2 -20.85 -10.86 -2.51
C GLN A 2 -19.50 -11.28 -3.14
N PRO A 3 -19.03 -12.54 -2.98
CA PRO A 3 -17.73 -12.98 -3.49
C PRO A 3 -17.52 -12.81 -5.00
N GLU A 4 -18.57 -12.98 -5.80
CA GLU A 4 -18.51 -12.78 -7.26
C GLU A 4 -18.21 -11.31 -7.61
N VAL A 5 -18.86 -10.38 -6.90
CA VAL A 5 -18.62 -8.94 -7.05
C VAL A 5 -17.19 -8.57 -6.62
N LEU A 6 -16.65 -9.26 -5.62
CA LEU A 6 -15.28 -9.02 -5.18
C LEU A 6 -14.24 -9.49 -6.21
N THR A 7 -14.48 -10.65 -6.83
CA THR A 7 -13.65 -11.15 -7.93
C THR A 7 -13.64 -10.15 -9.10
N ASP A 8 -14.82 -9.70 -9.55
CA ASP A 8 -14.94 -8.70 -10.62
C ASP A 8 -14.20 -7.40 -10.28
N TYR A 9 -14.40 -6.89 -9.06
CA TYR A 9 -13.71 -5.70 -8.59
C TYR A 9 -12.18 -5.83 -8.64
N ALA A 10 -11.64 -6.96 -8.20
CA ALA A 10 -10.19 -7.21 -8.23
C ALA A 10 -9.65 -7.29 -9.66
N LEU A 11 -10.40 -7.90 -10.59
CA LEU A 11 -10.03 -7.97 -12.00
C LEU A 11 -10.07 -6.60 -12.69
N ARG A 12 -11.11 -5.80 -12.43
CA ARG A 12 -11.20 -4.43 -12.94
C ARG A 12 -10.08 -3.53 -12.41
N LEU A 13 -9.68 -3.68 -11.15
CA LEU A 13 -8.51 -2.98 -10.60
C LEU A 13 -7.21 -3.44 -11.29
N ARG A 14 -7.10 -4.72 -11.66
CA ARG A 14 -5.96 -5.25 -12.42
C ARG A 14 -5.81 -4.59 -13.78
N GLU A 15 -6.92 -4.35 -14.48
CA GLU A 15 -6.97 -3.63 -15.76
C GLU A 15 -6.50 -2.17 -15.61
N ARG A 16 -6.71 -1.56 -14.43
CA ARG A 16 -6.20 -0.22 -14.08
C ARG A 16 -4.76 -0.22 -13.55
N GLY A 17 -4.06 -1.35 -13.61
CA GLY A 17 -2.66 -1.43 -13.18
C GLY A 17 -2.47 -1.44 -11.66
N TYR A 18 -3.46 -1.98 -10.92
CA TYR A 18 -3.35 -2.29 -9.49
C TYR A 18 -3.29 -3.81 -9.30
N ILE A 19 -2.70 -4.27 -8.19
CA ILE A 19 -2.75 -5.69 -7.82
C ILE A 19 -3.46 -5.81 -6.48
N CYS A 20 -4.59 -6.50 -6.50
CA CYS A 20 -5.35 -6.83 -5.31
C CYS A 20 -4.77 -8.05 -4.60
N LEU A 21 -4.76 -8.02 -3.27
CA LEU A 21 -4.26 -9.09 -2.41
C LEU A 21 -5.38 -9.57 -1.48
N PRO A 22 -5.65 -10.87 -1.38
CA PRO A 22 -6.54 -11.42 -0.35
C PRO A 22 -6.04 -11.10 1.05
N LEU A 23 -6.88 -10.49 1.89
CA LEU A 23 -6.62 -10.26 3.30
C LEU A 23 -7.63 -11.03 4.16
N ARG A 24 -7.19 -11.48 5.33
CA ARG A 24 -8.05 -12.18 6.29
C ARG A 24 -9.31 -11.36 6.61
N ALA A 25 -10.47 -12.02 6.67
CA ALA A 25 -11.73 -11.38 7.01
C ALA A 25 -11.65 -10.59 8.34
N GLY A 26 -12.08 -9.34 8.31
CA GLY A 26 -12.01 -8.42 9.45
C GLY A 26 -10.58 -8.00 9.86
N GLY A 27 -9.56 -8.48 9.16
CA GLY A 27 -8.15 -8.25 9.45
C GLY A 27 -7.45 -7.38 8.42
N LYS A 28 -6.17 -7.11 8.70
CA LYS A 28 -5.26 -6.33 7.84
C LYS A 28 -4.12 -7.15 7.24
N HIS A 29 -4.10 -8.46 7.51
CA HIS A 29 -3.00 -9.35 7.14
C HIS A 29 -3.35 -10.15 5.90
N LEU A 30 -2.36 -10.44 5.05
CA LEU A 30 -2.50 -11.32 3.89
C LEU A 30 -3.11 -12.66 4.30
N ASP A 31 -4.06 -13.14 3.50
CA ASP A 31 -4.51 -14.53 3.55
C ASP A 31 -3.63 -15.37 2.62
N LEU A 32 -2.49 -15.82 3.16
CA LEU A 32 -1.49 -16.57 2.37
C LEU A 32 -2.07 -17.85 1.77
N ALA A 33 -2.98 -18.52 2.47
CA ALA A 33 -3.62 -19.73 1.97
C ALA A 33 -4.53 -19.42 0.75
N ALA A 34 -5.29 -18.32 0.79
CA ALA A 34 -6.07 -17.87 -0.36
C ALA A 34 -5.19 -17.47 -1.55
N MET A 35 -3.96 -17.04 -1.28
CA MET A 35 -2.95 -16.73 -2.28
C MET A 35 -2.12 -17.95 -2.72
N GLU A 36 -2.50 -19.18 -2.33
CA GLU A 36 -1.82 -20.43 -2.69
C GLU A 36 -0.39 -20.57 -2.08
N TYR A 37 -0.08 -19.85 -0.99
CA TYR A 37 1.15 -19.97 -0.20
C TYR A 37 0.92 -20.73 1.11
N ASP A 38 1.96 -21.42 1.61
CA ASP A 38 1.94 -22.02 2.95
C ASP A 38 2.05 -20.95 4.05
N PRO A 39 1.08 -20.82 4.97
CA PRO A 39 1.13 -19.86 6.06
C PRO A 39 2.03 -20.32 7.22
N LEU A 40 3.34 -20.52 6.94
CA LEU A 40 4.33 -21.02 7.90
C LEU A 40 4.35 -20.27 9.24
N HIS A 41 4.09 -18.96 9.22
CA HIS A 41 4.03 -18.13 10.42
C HIS A 41 2.91 -18.53 11.38
N LEU A 42 1.86 -19.22 10.92
CA LEU A 42 0.79 -19.74 11.78
C LEU A 42 1.18 -21.00 12.53
N GLN A 43 2.17 -21.76 12.05
CA GLN A 43 2.65 -22.98 12.72
C GLN A 43 3.39 -22.66 14.02
N THR A 44 4.09 -21.53 14.06
CA THR A 44 4.93 -21.11 15.21
C THR A 44 4.49 -19.80 15.85
N LEU A 45 3.53 -19.09 15.24
CA LEU A 45 3.06 -17.76 15.66
C LEU A 45 4.17 -16.70 15.77
N ARG A 46 5.26 -16.92 15.04
CA ARG A 46 6.43 -16.06 15.05
C ARG A 46 6.22 -14.80 14.20
N LYS A 47 6.45 -13.64 14.81
CA LYS A 47 6.29 -12.33 14.17
C LYS A 47 7.29 -12.11 13.03
N ASP A 48 8.54 -12.52 13.21
CA ASP A 48 9.58 -12.37 12.19
C ASP A 48 9.28 -13.21 10.94
N LEU A 49 8.78 -14.44 11.10
CA LEU A 49 8.31 -15.25 9.96
C LEU A 49 7.13 -14.60 9.23
N LYS A 50 6.20 -13.98 9.98
CA LYS A 50 5.08 -13.24 9.38
C LYS A 50 5.58 -12.05 8.56
N GLU A 51 6.49 -11.25 9.12
CA GLU A 51 7.05 -10.06 8.47
C GLU A 51 7.88 -10.45 7.24
N LEU A 52 8.69 -11.50 7.34
CA LEU A 52 9.44 -12.04 6.22
C LEU A 52 8.52 -12.50 5.09
N ALA A 53 7.49 -13.31 5.40
CA ALA A 53 6.55 -13.82 4.41
C ALA A 53 5.84 -12.67 3.69
N PHE A 54 5.28 -11.71 4.43
CA PHE A 54 4.50 -10.63 3.83
C PHE A 54 5.37 -9.70 2.99
N THR A 55 6.54 -9.33 3.49
CA THR A 55 7.46 -8.43 2.78
C THR A 55 8.02 -9.11 1.53
N SER A 56 8.44 -10.38 1.64
CA SER A 56 9.04 -11.10 0.50
C SER A 56 8.02 -11.39 -0.59
N ILE A 57 6.82 -11.85 -0.24
CA ILE A 57 5.76 -12.13 -1.22
C ILE A 57 5.36 -10.85 -1.94
N THR A 58 5.11 -9.76 -1.22
CA THR A 58 4.71 -8.50 -1.86
C THR A 58 5.83 -7.90 -2.71
N PHE A 59 7.08 -7.98 -2.26
CA PHE A 59 8.25 -7.60 -3.07
C PHE A 59 8.36 -8.43 -4.35
N GLN A 60 8.13 -9.73 -4.27
CA GLN A 60 8.16 -10.62 -5.42
C GLN A 60 7.01 -10.32 -6.39
N LEU A 61 5.78 -10.17 -5.89
CA LEU A 61 4.60 -9.86 -6.72
C LEU A 61 4.73 -8.51 -7.42
N ALA A 62 5.43 -7.52 -6.84
CA ALA A 62 5.65 -6.25 -7.52
C ALA A 62 6.58 -6.37 -8.73
N GLN A 63 7.48 -7.37 -8.76
CA GLN A 63 8.43 -7.61 -9.84
C GLN A 63 7.95 -8.67 -10.85
N LYS A 64 7.28 -9.71 -10.34
CA LYS A 64 6.65 -10.77 -11.12
C LYS A 64 5.15 -10.75 -10.79
N PRO A 65 4.39 -9.85 -11.43
CA PRO A 65 2.98 -9.65 -11.10
C PRO A 65 2.15 -10.89 -11.42
N PRO A 66 1.12 -11.19 -10.59
CA PRO A 66 0.15 -12.20 -10.93
C PRO A 66 -0.64 -11.78 -12.18
N ASP A 67 -1.06 -12.77 -12.96
CA ASP A 67 -1.95 -12.55 -14.09
C ASP A 67 -3.43 -12.48 -13.66
N SER A 68 -4.33 -12.19 -14.60
CA SER A 68 -5.76 -12.14 -14.29
C SER A 68 -6.30 -13.49 -13.82
N GLY A 69 -5.72 -14.61 -14.26
CA GLY A 69 -6.10 -15.95 -13.85
C GLY A 69 -5.74 -16.22 -12.39
N ASP A 70 -4.57 -15.79 -11.95
CA ASP A 70 -4.14 -15.85 -10.54
C ASP A 70 -5.09 -15.03 -9.65
N ILE A 71 -5.35 -13.77 -10.02
CA ILE A 71 -6.29 -12.90 -9.30
C ILE A 71 -7.68 -13.52 -9.22
N ALA A 72 -8.18 -14.06 -10.34
CA ALA A 72 -9.49 -14.73 -10.37
C ALA A 72 -9.53 -15.95 -9.44
N ARG A 73 -8.46 -16.75 -9.36
CA ARG A 73 -8.40 -17.90 -8.44
C ARG A 73 -8.36 -17.46 -6.99
N TRP A 74 -7.53 -16.47 -6.66
CA TRP A 74 -7.38 -15.96 -5.29
C TRP A 74 -8.68 -15.38 -4.72
N PHE A 75 -9.50 -14.74 -5.55
CA PHE A 75 -10.75 -14.10 -5.13
C PHE A 75 -12.01 -14.95 -5.38
N ARG A 76 -11.91 -16.09 -6.07
CA ARG A 76 -13.06 -16.97 -6.34
C ARG A 76 -13.69 -17.48 -5.04
N GLY A 77 -14.92 -17.06 -4.77
CA GLY A 77 -15.63 -17.43 -3.54
C GLY A 77 -15.02 -16.83 -2.26
N PHE A 78 -14.07 -15.89 -2.40
CA PHE A 78 -13.39 -15.27 -1.27
C PHE A 78 -14.28 -14.23 -0.58
N ALA A 79 -14.33 -14.30 0.75
CA ALA A 79 -15.15 -13.42 1.58
C ALA A 79 -14.31 -12.61 2.59
N GLY A 80 -13.00 -12.48 2.34
CA GLY A 80 -12.10 -11.68 3.16
C GLY A 80 -12.04 -10.21 2.74
N ASN A 81 -11.02 -9.53 3.25
CA ASN A 81 -10.71 -8.14 2.92
C ASN A 81 -9.81 -8.07 1.68
N VAL A 82 -9.68 -6.88 1.11
CA VAL A 82 -8.83 -6.60 -0.05
C VAL A 82 -7.64 -5.76 0.38
N GLY A 83 -6.46 -6.13 -0.07
CA GLY A 83 -5.26 -5.31 -0.01
C GLY A 83 -4.91 -4.76 -1.38
N ILE A 84 -4.18 -3.66 -1.43
CA ILE A 84 -3.60 -3.13 -2.66
C ILE A 84 -2.08 -3.14 -2.51
N LEU A 85 -1.42 -3.84 -3.43
CA LEU A 85 0.03 -3.99 -3.49
C LEU A 85 0.71 -2.67 -3.86
N GLY A 86 1.73 -2.27 -3.10
CA GLY A 86 2.62 -1.17 -3.47
C GLY A 86 3.80 -1.65 -4.34
N GLY A 87 4.46 -0.71 -5.01
CA GLY A 87 5.67 -0.92 -5.80
C GLY A 87 5.42 -1.42 -7.23
N PHE A 88 4.30 -2.11 -7.49
CA PHE A 88 3.94 -2.52 -8.85
C PHE A 88 3.73 -1.29 -9.75
N SER A 89 4.43 -1.24 -10.89
CA SER A 89 4.44 -0.09 -11.79
C SER A 89 4.73 1.24 -11.06
N ASN A 90 5.66 1.19 -10.09
CA ASN A 90 6.04 2.30 -9.21
C ASN A 90 4.89 2.91 -8.40
N LEU A 91 3.81 2.16 -8.13
CA LEU A 91 2.74 2.62 -7.26
C LEU A 91 3.27 2.87 -5.85
N MET A 92 3.09 4.08 -5.36
CA MET A 92 3.44 4.53 -4.01
C MET A 92 2.15 4.95 -3.30
N ILE A 93 1.93 4.41 -2.11
CA ILE A 93 0.75 4.71 -1.31
C ILE A 93 1.20 5.41 -0.03
N LEU A 94 0.78 6.66 0.16
CA LEU A 94 0.97 7.39 1.40
C LEU A 94 -0.14 7.00 2.35
N ASP A 95 0.20 6.21 3.37
CA ASP A 95 -0.68 5.75 4.42
C ASP A 95 -0.52 6.69 5.62
N PHE A 96 -1.39 7.69 5.71
CA PHE A 96 -1.43 8.64 6.83
C PHE A 96 -2.15 8.02 8.03
N ASP A 97 -1.48 8.03 9.19
CA ASP A 97 -1.99 7.40 10.42
C ASP A 97 -3.23 8.12 10.97
N ASP A 98 -3.31 9.44 10.78
CA ASP A 98 -4.36 10.29 11.33
C ASP A 98 -4.81 11.43 10.38
N ASP A 99 -6.03 11.94 10.61
CA ASP A 99 -6.61 13.08 9.88
C ASP A 99 -5.73 14.34 9.94
N ALA A 100 -5.08 14.60 11.07
CA ALA A 100 -4.32 15.83 11.28
C ALA A 100 -3.05 15.85 10.41
N GLY A 101 -2.34 14.72 10.31
CA GLY A 101 -1.17 14.54 9.47
C GLY A 101 -1.52 14.67 7.99
N TYR A 102 -2.62 14.06 7.55
CA TYR A 102 -3.12 14.24 6.19
C TYR A 102 -3.48 15.70 5.90
N ARG A 103 -4.28 16.35 6.74
CA ARG A 103 -4.73 17.74 6.53
C ARG A 103 -3.58 18.74 6.53
N ALA A 104 -2.58 18.54 7.39
CA ALA A 104 -1.38 19.37 7.42
C ALA A 104 -0.60 19.26 6.10
N TRP A 105 -0.40 18.05 5.57
CA TRP A 105 0.24 17.85 4.28
C TRP A 105 -0.61 18.38 3.11
N GLN A 106 -1.93 18.12 3.14
CA GLN A 106 -2.88 18.54 2.11
C GLN A 106 -2.93 20.06 1.95
N ALA A 107 -2.75 20.82 3.03
CA ALA A 107 -2.79 22.29 3.00
C ALA A 107 -1.83 22.87 1.95
N ASP A 108 -0.65 22.26 1.80
CA ASP A 108 0.39 22.65 0.85
C ASP A 108 0.32 21.87 -0.49
N HIS A 109 -0.42 20.75 -0.54
CA HIS A 109 -0.45 19.82 -1.69
C HIS A 109 -1.87 19.56 -2.23
N LYS A 110 -2.75 20.57 -2.19
CA LYS A 110 -4.17 20.44 -2.58
C LYS A 110 -4.38 19.88 -3.98
N ALA A 111 -3.60 20.35 -4.97
CA ALA A 111 -3.73 19.92 -6.37
C ALA A 111 -3.42 18.42 -6.56
N ILE A 112 -2.46 17.89 -5.79
CA ILE A 112 -2.14 16.47 -5.79
C ILE A 112 -3.26 15.70 -5.11
N ALA A 113 -3.67 16.14 -3.92
CA ALA A 113 -4.69 15.48 -3.13
C ALA A 113 -6.06 15.41 -3.83
N SER A 114 -6.42 16.40 -4.66
CA SER A 114 -7.68 16.39 -5.43
C SER A 114 -7.59 15.71 -6.79
N GLY A 115 -6.37 15.40 -7.25
CA GLY A 115 -6.13 14.94 -8.61
C GLY A 115 -5.59 13.52 -8.68
N THR A 116 -5.78 12.72 -7.63
CA THR A 116 -5.27 11.35 -7.52
C THR A 116 -6.24 10.47 -6.72
N PRO A 117 -6.18 9.13 -6.81
CA PRO A 117 -7.05 8.30 -6.00
C PRO A 117 -6.78 8.48 -4.51
N LEU A 118 -7.87 8.56 -3.75
CA LEU A 118 -7.82 8.83 -2.32
C LEU A 118 -8.85 7.97 -1.59
N ALA A 119 -8.40 7.23 -0.60
CA ALA A 119 -9.28 6.45 0.26
C ALA A 119 -9.26 6.98 1.69
N LYS A 120 -10.43 7.04 2.31
CA LYS A 120 -10.58 7.18 3.75
C LYS A 120 -10.26 5.84 4.41
N SER A 121 -9.32 5.84 5.35
CA SER A 121 -9.09 4.72 6.27
C SER A 121 -9.82 4.99 7.60
N PRO A 122 -9.94 4.01 8.50
CA PRO A 122 -10.61 4.20 9.80
C PRO A 122 -10.09 5.40 10.61
N SER A 123 -8.79 5.73 10.49
CA SER A 123 -8.16 6.77 11.30
C SER A 123 -7.52 7.90 10.48
N GLY A 124 -7.23 7.67 9.20
CA GLY A 124 -6.51 8.61 8.35
C GLY A 124 -6.88 8.43 6.87
N PHE A 125 -5.89 8.42 5.98
CA PHE A 125 -6.10 8.44 4.54
C PHE A 125 -5.01 7.64 3.79
N HIS A 126 -5.40 7.00 2.70
CA HIS A 126 -4.46 6.44 1.72
C HIS A 126 -4.47 7.31 0.47
N VAL A 127 -3.31 7.88 0.10
CA VAL A 127 -3.11 8.67 -1.12
C VAL A 127 -2.29 7.83 -2.10
N TYR A 128 -2.85 7.55 -3.28
CA TYR A 128 -2.21 6.70 -4.28
C TYR A 128 -1.51 7.56 -5.32
N LEU A 129 -0.22 7.35 -5.54
CA LEU A 129 0.64 8.09 -6.46
C LEU A 129 1.52 7.12 -7.24
N ARG A 130 2.18 7.58 -8.30
CA ARG A 130 3.28 6.85 -8.95
C ARG A 130 4.56 7.65 -8.78
N ALA A 131 5.64 6.99 -8.35
CA ALA A 131 6.96 7.59 -8.31
C ALA A 131 7.67 7.40 -9.66
N ARG A 132 8.57 8.32 -10.04
CA ARG A 132 9.39 8.14 -11.25
C ARG A 132 10.33 6.95 -11.14
N GLU A 133 10.86 6.73 -9.95
CA GLU A 133 11.79 5.64 -9.65
C GLU A 133 11.19 4.62 -8.68
N PRO A 134 11.62 3.35 -8.71
CA PRO A 134 11.19 2.35 -7.75
C PRO A 134 11.53 2.77 -6.31
N MET A 135 10.56 2.59 -5.41
CA MET A 135 10.69 2.95 -4.00
C MET A 135 10.44 1.77 -3.08
N VAL A 136 11.17 1.70 -1.97
CA VAL A 136 10.91 0.76 -0.88
C VAL A 136 9.90 1.32 0.11
N SER A 137 9.13 0.44 0.74
CA SER A 137 8.26 0.85 1.85
C SER A 137 9.08 1.43 3.00
N SER A 138 8.58 2.48 3.63
CA SER A 138 9.30 3.20 4.69
C SER A 138 8.35 3.83 5.71
N SER A 139 8.92 4.48 6.72
CA SER A 139 8.15 5.46 7.50
C SER A 139 7.86 6.69 6.64
N LEU A 140 6.87 7.48 7.02
CA LEU A 140 6.52 8.74 6.37
C LEU A 140 6.63 9.88 7.38
N HIS A 141 7.48 10.85 7.09
CA HIS A 141 7.70 12.03 7.94
C HIS A 141 7.33 13.30 7.20
N PHE A 142 6.67 14.22 7.91
CA PHE A 142 6.42 15.59 7.49
C PHE A 142 7.07 16.52 8.52
N GLY A 143 8.10 17.25 8.11
CA GLY A 143 8.99 17.96 9.02
C GLY A 143 9.69 17.01 10.01
N LEU A 144 9.55 17.27 11.32
CA LEU A 144 10.11 16.43 12.38
C LEU A 144 9.15 15.33 12.87
N ARG A 145 7.88 15.35 12.43
CA ARG A 145 6.85 14.42 12.90
C ARG A 145 6.72 13.24 11.93
N ARG A 146 6.66 12.02 12.47
CA ARG A 146 6.16 10.87 11.71
C ARG A 146 4.64 10.98 11.59
N VAL A 147 4.15 10.92 10.36
CA VAL A 147 2.72 11.07 10.01
C VAL A 147 2.12 9.79 9.42
N GLY A 148 2.94 8.76 9.21
CA GLY A 148 2.47 7.45 8.76
C GLY A 148 3.55 6.60 8.12
N HIS A 149 3.19 5.98 7.00
CA HIS A 149 4.02 5.09 6.21
C HIS A 149 3.93 5.35 4.71
N VAL A 150 5.00 4.98 4.01
CA VAL A 150 4.97 4.78 2.57
C VAL A 150 4.86 3.28 2.33
N LYS A 151 3.84 2.86 1.58
CA LYS A 151 3.73 1.50 1.07
C LYS A 151 4.09 1.49 -0.41
N ALA A 152 5.22 0.88 -0.74
CA ALA A 152 5.74 0.70 -2.09
C ALA A 152 6.28 -0.74 -2.20
N LEU A 153 7.48 -0.97 -2.74
CA LEU A 153 8.08 -2.31 -2.78
C LEU A 153 8.09 -2.95 -1.37
N GLY A 154 7.69 -4.22 -1.30
CA GLY A 154 7.59 -4.99 -0.06
C GLY A 154 6.44 -4.56 0.87
N GLY A 155 5.51 -3.74 0.39
CA GLY A 155 4.39 -3.24 1.18
C GLY A 155 3.05 -3.30 0.47
N TYR A 156 2.00 -3.21 1.26
CA TYR A 156 0.62 -3.11 0.80
C TYR A 156 -0.18 -2.30 1.82
N VAL A 157 -1.36 -1.83 1.41
CA VAL A 157 -2.37 -1.26 2.30
C VAL A 157 -3.62 -2.15 2.29
N VAL A 158 -4.46 -1.98 3.31
CA VAL A 158 -5.86 -2.43 3.21
C VAL A 158 -6.58 -1.51 2.22
N GLY A 159 -7.22 -2.09 1.20
CA GLY A 159 -7.95 -1.37 0.17
C GLY A 159 -9.46 -1.38 0.42
N CYS A 160 -10.17 -0.50 -0.28
CA CYS A 160 -11.63 -0.52 -0.31
C CYS A 160 -12.13 -1.77 -1.07
N PRO A 161 -13.30 -2.35 -0.73
CA PRO A 161 -14.25 -1.91 0.30
C PRO A 161 -14.11 -2.73 1.61
N SER A 162 -12.88 -2.95 2.09
CA SER A 162 -12.62 -3.77 3.28
C SER A 162 -13.31 -3.25 4.55
N VAL A 163 -13.68 -4.18 5.42
CA VAL A 163 -14.28 -3.88 6.74
C VAL A 163 -13.51 -4.65 7.82
N LEU A 164 -13.15 -3.98 8.90
CA LEU A 164 -12.44 -4.56 10.03
C LEU A 164 -13.41 -5.18 11.05
N ARG A 165 -12.88 -5.98 11.97
CA ARG A 165 -13.69 -6.64 13.02
C ARG A 165 -14.48 -5.69 13.90
N ASP A 166 -13.99 -4.47 14.09
CA ASP A 166 -14.67 -3.41 14.86
C ASP A 166 -15.74 -2.67 14.05
N GLY A 167 -16.00 -3.08 12.81
CA GLY A 167 -16.95 -2.44 11.90
C GLY A 167 -16.41 -1.21 11.17
N SER A 168 -15.20 -0.76 11.49
CA SER A 168 -14.57 0.32 10.72
C SER A 168 -14.28 -0.14 9.30
N SER A 169 -14.40 0.78 8.34
CA SER A 169 -14.34 0.45 6.91
C SER A 169 -13.43 1.39 6.14
N TYR A 170 -13.04 0.93 4.95
CA TYR A 170 -12.26 1.67 4.00
C TYR A 170 -13.15 2.06 2.82
N SER A 171 -13.17 3.34 2.46
CA SER A 171 -13.98 3.86 1.36
C SER A 171 -13.18 4.82 0.48
N TRP A 172 -13.41 4.76 -0.82
CA TRP A 172 -12.91 5.78 -1.75
C TRP A 172 -13.62 7.10 -1.44
N LEU A 173 -12.91 8.22 -1.53
CA LEU A 173 -13.58 9.51 -1.58
C LEU A 173 -14.36 9.64 -2.90
N GLU A 174 -15.37 10.50 -2.86
CA GLU A 174 -16.22 10.77 -4.03
C GLU A 174 -15.37 11.17 -5.24
N ASN A 175 -15.61 10.48 -6.36
CA ASN A 175 -14.92 10.65 -7.65
C ASN A 175 -13.37 10.51 -7.58
N GLN A 176 -12.86 9.82 -6.56
CA GLN A 176 -11.42 9.60 -6.35
C GLN A 176 -11.11 8.11 -6.18
N SER A 177 -11.88 7.23 -6.81
CA SER A 177 -11.50 5.83 -6.95
C SER A 177 -10.52 5.65 -8.11
N PRO A 178 -9.78 4.54 -8.16
CA PRO A 178 -8.98 4.14 -9.32
C PRO A 178 -9.74 3.99 -10.64
N PHE A 179 -11.08 3.99 -10.61
CA PHE A 179 -11.90 3.95 -11.82
C PHE A 179 -12.25 5.35 -12.34
N ASP A 180 -12.14 6.36 -11.49
CA ASP A 180 -12.48 7.76 -11.78
C ASP A 180 -11.23 8.56 -12.18
N ILE A 181 -10.11 8.32 -11.50
CA ILE A 181 -8.87 9.09 -11.68
C ILE A 181 -7.65 8.18 -11.59
N GLU A 182 -6.63 8.50 -12.37
CA GLU A 182 -5.34 7.78 -12.36
C GLU A 182 -4.39 8.39 -11.33
N PRO A 183 -3.48 7.60 -10.72
CA PRO A 183 -2.46 8.13 -9.83
C PRO A 183 -1.56 9.16 -10.52
N GLN A 184 -1.36 10.32 -9.88
CA GLN A 184 -0.40 11.29 -10.40
C GLN A 184 1.03 10.77 -10.32
N LEU A 185 1.82 11.10 -11.34
CA LEU A 185 3.25 10.89 -11.36
C LEU A 185 3.96 12.01 -10.57
N VAL A 186 4.80 11.62 -9.61
CA VAL A 186 5.62 12.52 -8.80
C VAL A 186 7.08 12.10 -8.89
N ASP A 187 8.00 13.04 -8.68
CA ASP A 187 9.44 12.74 -8.78
C ASP A 187 9.85 11.77 -7.66
N ASP A 188 9.67 12.20 -6.40
CA ASP A 188 9.96 11.44 -5.19
C ASP A 188 9.19 12.02 -3.97
N LEU A 189 9.43 11.50 -2.77
CA LEU A 189 8.85 12.04 -1.53
C LEU A 189 9.27 13.48 -1.25
N GLY A 190 10.48 13.88 -1.65
CA GLY A 190 10.99 15.24 -1.46
C GLY A 190 10.15 16.27 -2.20
N SER A 191 9.69 15.95 -3.40
CA SER A 191 8.74 16.77 -4.17
C SER A 191 7.40 16.99 -3.46
N LEU A 192 7.08 16.16 -2.46
CA LEU A 192 5.88 16.21 -1.63
C LEU A 192 6.14 16.76 -0.22
N SER A 193 7.33 17.31 0.02
CA SER A 193 7.79 17.73 1.35
C SER A 193 7.80 16.61 2.39
N LEU A 194 7.89 15.35 1.95
CA LEU A 194 7.86 14.14 2.77
C LEU A 194 9.24 13.45 2.81
N ARG A 195 9.49 12.64 3.84
CA ARG A 195 10.77 11.92 4.00
C ARG A 195 10.60 10.49 4.50
N PRO A 196 11.45 9.55 4.05
CA PRO A 196 11.36 8.14 4.45
C PRO A 196 11.85 7.89 5.89
N VAL A 197 12.66 8.82 6.42
CA VAL A 197 13.24 8.78 7.77
C VAL A 197 13.22 10.19 8.37
N SER A 198 13.42 10.28 9.70
CA SER A 198 13.53 11.57 10.37
C SER A 198 14.74 12.37 9.85
N LEU A 199 14.67 13.71 10.01
CA LEU A 199 15.75 14.63 9.65
C LEU A 199 17.10 14.24 10.26
N LEU A 200 17.09 13.84 11.54
CA LEU A 200 18.29 13.43 12.26
C LEU A 200 18.90 12.14 11.69
N LYS A 201 18.05 11.13 11.43
CA LYS A 201 18.52 9.86 10.84
C LYS A 201 19.07 10.06 9.44
N HIS A 202 18.41 10.89 8.63
CA HIS A 202 18.88 11.23 7.29
C HIS A 202 20.29 11.85 7.32
N HIS A 203 20.53 12.78 8.24
CA HIS A 203 21.86 13.39 8.41
C HIS A 203 22.91 12.36 8.83
N TYR A 204 22.56 11.49 9.78
CA TYR A 204 23.44 10.43 10.28
C TYR A 204 23.83 9.41 9.19
N ASP A 205 22.86 8.90 8.41
CA ASP A 205 23.16 7.93 7.34
C ASP A 205 24.07 8.53 6.26
N ARG A 206 23.88 9.82 5.93
CA ARG A 206 24.71 10.56 4.97
C ARG A 206 26.15 10.71 5.47
N LEU A 207 26.34 11.07 6.75
CA LEU A 207 27.68 11.17 7.36
C LEU A 207 28.43 9.85 7.29
N LEU A 208 27.74 8.73 7.45
CA LEU A 208 28.32 7.39 7.42
C LEU A 208 28.39 6.76 6.01
N LYS A 209 28.03 7.50 4.96
CA LYS A 209 27.97 7.01 3.57
C LYS A 209 27.21 5.68 3.42
N ARG A 210 26.16 5.47 4.22
CA ARG A 210 25.35 4.25 4.17
C ARG A 210 24.34 4.36 3.03
N GLY A 211 24.13 3.27 2.28
CA GLY A 211 22.95 3.11 1.40
C GLY A 211 23.22 2.88 -0.08
N PHE A 212 24.47 2.96 -0.54
CA PHE A 212 24.83 2.61 -1.92
C PHE A 212 25.77 1.42 -1.93
N PHE A 213 25.53 0.50 -2.86
CA PHE A 213 26.44 -0.61 -3.16
C PHE A 213 27.16 -0.28 -4.47
N GLU A 214 28.37 -0.81 -4.63
CA GLU A 214 29.12 -0.69 -5.88
C GLU A 214 28.53 -1.65 -6.92
N ARG A 215 28.42 -1.20 -8.18
CA ARG A 215 28.08 -2.10 -9.28
C ARG A 215 29.22 -3.12 -9.40
N GLN A 216 28.92 -4.39 -9.17
CA GLN A 216 29.81 -5.51 -9.46
C GLN A 216 29.88 -5.74 -10.97
#